data_AF-A0A1V5MBQ5-F1
#
_entry.id   AF-A0A1V5MBQ5-F1
#
_cell.length_a   1.000
_cell.length_b   1.000
_cell.length_c   1.000
_cell.angle_alpha   90.00
_cell.angle_beta   90.00
_cell.angle_gamma   90.00
#
_symmetry.space_group_name_H-M   'P 1'
#
loop_
_entity.id
_entity.type
_entity.pdbx_description
1 polymer ?
#
loop_
_entity_poly.entity_id
_entity_poly.type
_entity_poly.pdbx_seq_one_letter_code
_entity_poly.pdbx_strand_id
1 'polypeptide(L)'
;MAAAHPARWREIAGAGLPCWPVVTQGWDVSPRNSPGEPWPPARWEWPFGALIPDNSPELFGRLCSAARRFLSGQPGPARVMLLNAWNEWTESSVLAPTRDQGFACLEALREALAAP
;
A
#
# COMPACT_ATOMS: atom_id res chain seq x y z
N MET A 1 -1.73 9.73 -0.73
CA MET A 1 -1.24 8.49 -1.39
C MET A 1 -2.12 7.96 -2.51
N ALA A 2 -3.42 7.70 -2.29
CA ALA A 2 -4.25 6.97 -3.26
C ALA A 2 -4.32 7.60 -4.67
N ALA A 3 -4.27 8.94 -4.80
CA ALA A 3 -4.38 9.61 -6.10
C ALA A 3 -3.12 9.51 -6.98
N ALA A 4 -1.92 9.37 -6.40
CA ALA A 4 -0.67 9.31 -7.14
C ALA A 4 -0.40 7.93 -7.76
N HIS A 5 -0.93 6.86 -7.14
CA HIS A 5 -0.71 5.48 -7.57
C HIS A 5 -1.20 5.22 -9.00
N PRO A 6 -2.47 5.54 -9.38
CA PRO A 6 -2.93 5.31 -10.74
C PRO A 6 -2.13 6.04 -11.82
N ALA A 7 -1.62 7.25 -11.53
CA ALA A 7 -0.77 7.97 -12.46
C ALA A 7 0.54 7.22 -12.71
N ARG A 8 1.19 6.75 -11.63
CA ARG A 8 2.44 5.99 -11.73
C ARG A 8 2.25 4.64 -12.44
N TRP A 9 1.16 3.92 -12.17
CA TRP A 9 0.88 2.66 -12.85
C TRP A 9 0.67 2.85 -14.36
N ARG A 10 -0.02 3.92 -14.77
CA ARG A 10 -0.19 4.26 -16.20
C ARG A 10 1.13 4.64 -16.86
N GLU A 11 2.00 5.37 -16.18
CA GLU A 11 3.34 5.68 -16.67
C GLU A 11 4.15 4.41 -16.93
N ILE A 12 4.17 3.49 -15.95
CA ILE A 12 4.87 2.19 -16.08
C ILE A 12 4.28 1.37 -17.24
N ALA A 13 2.96 1.26 -17.33
CA ALA A 13 2.29 0.56 -18.42
C ALA A 13 2.56 1.21 -19.79
N GLY A 14 2.65 2.54 -19.85
CA GLY A 14 2.97 3.31 -21.06
C GLY A 14 4.37 3.04 -21.61
N ALA A 15 5.29 2.54 -20.78
CA ALA A 15 6.62 2.10 -21.20
C ALA A 15 6.63 0.75 -21.94
N GLY A 16 5.46 0.12 -22.15
CA GLY A 16 5.34 -1.15 -22.87
C GLY A 16 5.68 -2.40 -22.04
N LEU A 17 5.88 -2.26 -20.72
CA LEU A 17 6.13 -3.36 -19.80
C LEU A 17 4.85 -3.75 -19.03
N PRO A 18 4.68 -5.02 -18.64
CA PRO A 18 3.62 -5.43 -17.72
C PRO A 18 3.70 -4.62 -16.41
N CYS A 19 2.56 -4.07 -15.99
CA CYS A 19 2.45 -3.35 -14.73
C CYS A 19 1.54 -4.13 -13.77
N TRP A 20 2.12 -4.68 -12.71
CA TRP A 20 1.38 -5.28 -11.60
C TRP A 20 1.38 -4.30 -10.43
N PRO A 21 0.25 -3.64 -10.13
CA PRO A 21 0.20 -2.64 -9.09
C PRO A 21 0.48 -3.27 -7.72
N VAL A 22 1.37 -2.64 -6.97
CA VAL A 22 1.52 -2.90 -5.54
C VAL A 22 0.57 -1.99 -4.78
N VAL A 23 -0.19 -2.56 -3.86
CA VAL A 23 -1.02 -1.81 -2.90
C VAL A 23 -0.53 -2.10 -1.49
N THR A 24 -0.44 -1.06 -0.67
CA THR A 24 0.05 -1.15 0.71
C THR A 24 -0.95 -0.50 1.66
N GLN A 25 -1.11 -1.08 2.86
CA GLN A 25 -1.96 -0.50 3.91
C GLN A 25 -1.33 0.77 4.48
N GLY A 26 -0.01 0.83 4.55
CA GLY A 26 0.71 1.98 5.05
C GLY A 26 2.19 1.94 4.69
N TRP A 27 2.95 2.85 5.30
CA TRP A 27 4.41 2.80 5.34
C TRP A 27 4.90 3.71 6.46
N ASP A 28 5.37 3.13 7.56
CA ASP A 28 6.02 3.86 8.65
C ASP A 28 7.18 3.03 9.20
N VAL A 29 8.39 3.49 8.90
CA VAL A 29 9.68 2.89 9.31
C VAL A 29 10.22 3.50 10.60
N SER A 30 9.47 4.41 11.25
CA SER A 30 9.86 5.01 12.52
C SER A 30 10.25 4.00 13.61
N PRO A 31 9.65 2.79 13.70
CA PRO A 31 10.08 1.76 14.65
C PRO A 31 11.49 1.22 14.42
N ARG A 32 12.11 1.49 13.25
CA ARG A 32 13.49 1.11 12.94
C ARG A 32 14.53 2.08 13.51
N ASN A 33 14.10 3.27 13.93
CA ASN A 33 15.01 4.22 14.55
C ASN A 33 15.48 3.71 15.91
N SER A 34 16.74 3.99 16.24
CA SER A 34 17.29 3.67 17.56
C SER A 34 16.48 4.40 18.64
N PRO A 35 16.12 3.74 19.77
CA PRO A 35 15.37 4.38 20.84
C PRO A 35 16.03 5.64 21.45
N GLY A 36 17.35 5.79 21.28
CA GLY A 36 18.11 6.95 21.74
C GLY A 36 18.22 8.09 20.73
N GLU A 37 17.68 7.92 19.52
CA GLU A 37 17.69 8.96 18.49
C GLU A 37 16.62 10.02 18.82
N PRO A 38 16.96 11.33 18.81
CA PRO A 38 15.96 12.39 18.97
C PRO A 38 14.87 12.29 17.91
N TRP A 39 13.64 12.67 18.25
CA TRP A 39 12.54 12.72 17.28
C TRP A 39 12.27 14.17 16.84
N PRO A 40 12.26 14.48 15.52
CA PRO A 40 12.56 13.58 14.40
C PRO A 40 14.06 13.24 14.29
N PRO A 41 14.43 12.07 13.72
CA PRO A 41 15.82 11.63 13.60
C PRO A 41 16.66 12.62 12.79
N ALA A 42 17.94 12.76 13.17
CA ALA A 42 18.85 13.72 12.52
C ALA A 42 19.06 13.41 11.02
N ARG A 43 18.87 12.14 10.62
CA ARG A 43 18.87 11.68 9.24
C ARG A 43 17.47 11.24 8.83
N TRP A 44 16.79 12.07 8.03
CA TRP A 44 15.49 11.77 7.44
C TRP A 44 15.63 11.23 6.00
N GLU A 45 16.48 10.22 5.83
CA GLU A 45 16.74 9.52 4.57
C GLU A 45 16.44 8.03 4.73
N TRP A 46 16.45 7.25 3.63
CA TRP A 46 16.31 5.80 3.73
C TRP A 46 17.40 5.22 4.65
N PRO A 47 17.10 4.29 5.58
CA PRO A 47 15.81 3.62 5.84
C PRO A 47 14.93 4.27 6.95
N PHE A 48 15.18 5.52 7.34
CA PHE A 48 14.67 6.15 8.56
C PHE A 48 13.55 7.21 8.37
N GLY A 49 13.42 7.78 7.16
CA GLY A 49 12.56 8.97 6.94
C GLY A 49 11.25 8.75 6.20
N ALA A 50 10.96 7.55 5.69
CA ALA A 50 9.71 7.33 4.94
C ALA A 50 8.54 7.09 5.92
N LEU A 51 7.69 8.10 6.11
CA LEU A 51 6.49 8.01 6.95
C LEU A 51 5.28 8.47 6.16
N ILE A 52 4.24 7.63 6.13
CA ILE A 52 2.96 7.92 5.51
C ILE A 52 1.88 7.83 6.59
N PRO A 53 1.42 8.98 7.11
CA PRO A 53 0.47 9.00 8.20
C PRO A 53 -0.96 8.75 7.72
N ASP A 54 -1.87 8.64 8.69
CA ASP A 54 -3.33 8.61 8.47
C ASP A 54 -3.82 7.47 7.56
N ASN A 55 -3.12 6.34 7.58
CA ASN A 55 -3.58 5.14 6.89
C ASN A 55 -4.83 4.59 7.58
N SER A 56 -5.82 4.21 6.78
CA SER A 56 -7.07 3.64 7.28
C SER A 56 -7.53 2.47 6.39
N PRO A 57 -8.35 1.55 6.93
CA PRO A 57 -8.96 0.49 6.13
C PRO A 57 -9.69 1.03 4.88
N GLU A 58 -10.35 2.17 4.99
CA GLU A 58 -11.08 2.80 3.89
C GLU A 58 -10.13 3.34 2.81
N LEU A 59 -9.01 3.96 3.20
CA LEU A 59 -7.98 4.41 2.26
C LEU A 59 -7.35 3.23 1.52
N PHE A 60 -7.06 2.15 2.25
CA PHE A 60 -6.54 0.91 1.68
C PHE A 60 -7.54 0.27 0.69
N GLY A 61 -8.82 0.16 1.06
CA GLY A 61 -9.87 -0.35 0.17
C GLY A 61 -10.04 0.49 -1.10
N ARG A 62 -9.96 1.82 -1.00
CA ARG A 62 -9.95 2.72 -2.18
C ARG A 62 -8.75 2.46 -3.09
N LEU A 63 -7.57 2.22 -2.52
CA LEU A 63 -6.37 1.89 -3.30
C LEU A 63 -6.52 0.53 -4.00
N CYS A 64 -7.05 -0.49 -3.32
CA CYS A 64 -7.36 -1.80 -3.90
C CYS A 64 -8.37 -1.68 -5.05
N SER A 65 -9.44 -0.90 -4.86
CA SER A 65 -10.44 -0.65 -5.91
C SER A 65 -9.82 0.05 -7.13
N ALA A 66 -8.91 1.00 -6.90
CA ALA A 66 -8.18 1.67 -7.97
C ALA A 66 -7.26 0.70 -8.72
N ALA A 67 -6.54 -0.18 -8.02
CA ALA A 67 -5.69 -1.20 -8.62
C ALA A 67 -6.50 -2.19 -9.47
N ARG A 68 -7.65 -2.66 -8.97
CA ARG A 68 -8.59 -3.51 -9.72
C ARG A 68 -9.08 -2.81 -11.00
N ARG A 69 -9.50 -1.55 -10.89
CA ARG A 69 -9.95 -0.75 -12.05
C ARG A 69 -8.82 -0.57 -13.06
N PHE A 70 -7.62 -0.26 -12.62
CA PHE A 70 -6.44 -0.17 -13.48
C PHE A 70 -6.21 -1.48 -14.24
N LEU A 71 -6.15 -2.61 -13.53
CA LEU A 71 -5.93 -3.94 -14.12
C LEU A 71 -7.03 -4.36 -15.10
N SER A 72 -8.28 -3.94 -14.89
CA SER A 72 -9.38 -4.24 -15.81
C SER A 72 -9.20 -3.62 -17.21
N GLY A 73 -8.45 -2.51 -17.30
CA GLY A 73 -8.13 -1.82 -18.56
C GLY A 73 -6.82 -2.28 -19.22
N GLN A 74 -6.04 -3.15 -18.58
CA GLN A 74 -4.74 -3.60 -19.11
C GLN A 74 -4.92 -4.73 -20.14
N PRO A 75 -4.09 -4.76 -21.20
CA PRO A 75 -4.08 -5.84 -22.17
C PRO A 75 -3.46 -7.11 -21.57
N GLY A 76 -3.88 -8.27 -22.09
CA GLY A 76 -3.30 -9.56 -21.73
C GLY A 76 -4.10 -10.36 -20.68
N PRO A 77 -3.79 -11.66 -20.55
CA PRO A 77 -4.60 -12.58 -19.74
C PRO A 77 -4.32 -12.50 -18.23
N ALA A 78 -3.15 -12.01 -17.82
CA ALA A 78 -2.73 -11.98 -16.43
C ALA A 78 -3.02 -10.62 -15.77
N ARG A 79 -3.94 -10.62 -14.79
CA ARG A 79 -4.27 -9.44 -13.97
C ARG A 79 -3.83 -9.72 -12.53
N VAL A 80 -2.64 -9.25 -12.18
CA VAL A 80 -2.03 -9.50 -10.87
C VAL A 80 -1.97 -8.19 -10.09
N MET A 81 -2.51 -8.21 -8.87
CA MET A 81 -2.32 -7.17 -7.87
C MET A 81 -1.44 -7.73 -6.77
N LEU A 82 -0.42 -6.99 -6.37
CA LEU A 82 0.50 -7.38 -5.29
C LEU A 82 0.09 -6.65 -4.01
N LEU A 83 -0.08 -7.40 -2.92
CA LEU A 83 -0.38 -6.86 -1.60
C LEU A 83 0.92 -6.74 -0.80
N ASN A 84 1.25 -5.53 -0.36
CA ASN A 84 2.31 -5.26 0.61
C ASN A 84 1.68 -4.93 1.98
N ALA A 85 1.91 -5.71 3.02
CA ALA A 85 2.30 -7.12 3.05
C ALA A 85 1.32 -7.84 3.99
N TRP A 86 1.46 -9.16 4.15
CA TRP A 86 0.67 -9.85 5.18
C TRP A 86 1.04 -9.35 6.58
N ASN A 87 2.34 -9.23 6.89
CA ASN A 87 2.85 -9.05 8.25
C ASN A 87 4.13 -8.20 8.34
N GLU A 88 4.28 -7.17 7.51
CA GLU A 88 5.45 -6.28 7.59
C GLU A 88 5.29 -5.24 8.71
N TRP A 89 5.50 -5.70 9.95
CA TRP A 89 5.34 -4.90 11.16
C TRP A 89 6.38 -3.79 11.29
N THR A 90 7.59 -3.98 10.75
CA THR A 90 8.67 -3.00 10.93
C THR A 90 8.53 -1.78 10.01
N GLU A 91 7.64 -1.86 9.01
CA GLU A 91 7.31 -0.77 8.08
C GLU A 91 5.84 -0.38 8.18
N SER A 92 5.13 -0.83 9.23
CA SER A 92 3.70 -0.56 9.45
C SER A 92 2.83 -0.78 8.20
N SER A 93 3.16 -1.82 7.43
CA SER A 93 2.47 -2.22 6.19
C SER A 93 1.70 -3.53 6.41
N VAL A 94 1.03 -3.64 7.56
CA VAL A 94 0.46 -4.90 8.04
C VAL A 94 -0.99 -5.04 7.60
N LEU A 95 -1.28 -6.11 6.85
CA LEU A 95 -2.65 -6.48 6.48
C LEU A 95 -3.30 -7.47 7.45
N ALA A 96 -2.49 -8.26 8.16
CA ALA A 96 -2.99 -9.20 9.17
C ALA A 96 -3.83 -8.49 10.23
N PRO A 97 -4.83 -9.18 10.84
CA PRO A 97 -5.68 -8.56 11.84
C PRO A 97 -4.89 -7.99 13.02
N THR A 98 -5.20 -6.76 13.38
CA THR A 98 -4.56 -6.05 14.51
C THR A 98 -5.56 -5.84 15.64
N ARG A 99 -5.06 -5.48 16.83
CA ARG A 99 -5.92 -5.23 18.00
C ARG A 99 -6.80 -3.99 17.82
N ASP A 100 -6.32 -2.99 17.09
CA ASP A 100 -6.97 -1.70 16.86
C ASP A 100 -7.92 -1.71 15.64
N GLN A 101 -7.57 -2.43 14.57
CA GLN A 101 -8.37 -2.48 13.33
C GLN A 101 -9.15 -3.78 13.15
N GLY A 102 -8.87 -4.83 13.93
CA GLY A 102 -9.49 -6.14 13.78
C GLY A 102 -9.32 -6.66 12.35
N PHE A 103 -10.42 -7.03 11.70
CA PHE A 103 -10.44 -7.49 10.31
C PHE A 103 -10.69 -6.37 9.28
N ALA A 104 -10.79 -5.10 9.69
CA ALA A 104 -11.30 -4.03 8.83
C ALA A 104 -10.54 -3.88 7.49
N CYS A 105 -9.21 -4.02 7.48
CA CYS A 105 -8.43 -3.96 6.23
C CYS A 105 -8.72 -5.16 5.29
N LEU A 106 -8.93 -6.35 5.84
CA LEU A 106 -9.30 -7.54 5.06
C LEU A 106 -10.73 -7.43 4.52
N GLU A 107 -11.64 -6.84 5.31
CA GLU A 107 -13.01 -6.56 4.88
C GLU A 107 -13.04 -5.52 3.76
N ALA A 108 -12.27 -4.45 3.89
CA ALA A 108 -12.09 -3.45 2.84
C ALA A 108 -11.47 -4.03 1.56
N LEU A 109 -10.53 -4.98 1.68
CA LEU A 109 -9.99 -5.71 0.53
C LEU A 109 -11.07 -6.59 -0.12
N ARG A 110 -11.85 -7.32 0.67
CA ARG A 110 -12.94 -8.17 0.16
C ARG A 110 -13.95 -7.34 -0.62
N GLU A 111 -14.39 -6.22 -0.06
CA GLU A 111 -15.32 -5.29 -0.70
C GLU A 111 -14.72 -4.67 -1.98
N ALA A 112 -13.46 -4.26 -1.95
CA ALA A 112 -12.78 -3.71 -3.11
C ALA A 112 -12.62 -4.72 -4.26
N LEU A 113 -12.55 -6.01 -3.95
CA LEU A 113 -12.43 -7.09 -4.92
C LEU A 113 -13.77 -7.67 -5.37
N ALA A 114 -14.82 -7.59 -4.54
CA ALA A 114 -16.16 -8.03 -4.87
C ALA A 114 -16.63 -7.37 -6.18
N ALA A 115 -16.93 -8.18 -7.19
CA ALA A 115 -17.38 -7.69 -8.49
C ALA A 115 -18.54 -6.68 -8.33
N PRO A 116 -18.69 -5.69 -9.21
CA PRO A 116 -20.04 -5.19 -9.48
C PRO A 116 -20.92 -6.32 -10.01
#